data_AF-A0A151N0W6-F1
#
_entry.id   AF-A0A151N0W6-F1
#
_cell.length_a   1.000
_cell.length_b   1.000
_cell.length_c   1.000
_cell.angle_alpha   90.00
_cell.angle_beta   90.00
_cell.angle_gamma   90.00
#
_symmetry.space_group_name_H-M   'P 1'
#
loop_
_entity.id
_entity.type
_entity.pdbx_description
1 polymer ?
#
loop_
_entity_poly.entity_id
_entity_poly.type
_entity_poly.pdbx_seq_one_letter_code
_entity_poly.pdbx_strand_id
1 'polypeptide(L)'
;MTPEMQQGSTYNVTCRVENVGSLQNLSVMLYRGHQILHAKTFSDDLGARPHDKLVTFNMTARRYHQGQNISCHAVLDLDLNGHRLVVEESSPSTSFRVYANSQAQIVALSSIVALVIFLVGTGARVLGWQLQAQQREERKTRSLARGE
;
A
#
# COMPACT_ATOMS: atom_id res chain seq x y z
N MET A 1 1.87 18.89 -5.65
CA MET A 1 1.21 17.60 -5.95
C MET A 1 1.41 16.70 -4.74
N THR A 2 0.34 16.12 -4.19
CA THR A 2 0.41 15.29 -2.97
C THR A 2 0.60 13.82 -3.36
N PRO A 3 1.56 13.09 -2.78
CA PRO A 3 1.74 11.66 -3.06
C PRO A 3 0.52 10.81 -2.67
N GLU A 4 0.16 9.86 -3.53
CA GLU A 4 -0.90 8.88 -3.30
C GLU A 4 -0.27 7.52 -2.98
N MET A 5 -0.69 6.93 -1.86
CA MET A 5 -0.14 5.69 -1.32
C MET A 5 -1.22 4.63 -1.17
N GLN A 6 -0.96 3.41 -1.63
CA GLN A 6 -1.89 2.29 -1.49
C GLN A 6 -1.87 1.79 -0.05
N GLN A 7 -3.04 1.62 0.55
CA GLN A 7 -3.15 1.02 1.88
C GLN A 7 -2.49 -0.37 1.93
N GLY A 8 -1.62 -0.56 2.92
CA GLY A 8 -0.91 -1.82 3.15
C GLY A 8 0.42 -1.94 2.40
N SER A 9 0.71 -1.05 1.44
CA SER A 9 2.00 -1.01 0.75
C SER A 9 3.06 -0.29 1.58
N THR A 10 4.31 -0.71 1.43
CA THR A 10 5.48 -0.11 2.08
C THR A 10 6.23 0.77 1.10
N TYR A 11 6.61 1.95 1.56
CA TYR A 11 7.27 2.98 0.76
C TYR A 11 8.56 3.44 1.41
N ASN A 12 9.53 3.80 0.57
CA ASN A 12 10.81 4.31 1.00
C ASN A 12 10.75 5.83 1.13
N VAL A 13 11.02 6.34 2.33
CA VAL A 13 11.18 7.77 2.60
C VAL A 13 12.67 8.04 2.75
N THR A 14 13.21 8.84 1.83
CA THR A 14 14.64 9.19 1.82
C THR A 14 14.83 10.60 2.35
N CYS A 15 15.47 10.72 3.50
CA CYS A 15 15.95 11.98 4.05
C CYS A 15 17.35 12.28 3.50
N ARG A 16 17.55 13.46 2.90
CA ARG A 16 18.87 13.96 2.52
C ARG A 16 19.29 15.03 3.53
N VAL A 17 20.44 14.83 4.17
CA VAL A 17 21.11 15.83 4.99
C VAL A 17 22.35 16.27 4.22
N GLU A 18 22.40 17.54 3.85
CA GLU A 18 23.47 18.08 3.00
C GLU A 18 24.66 18.55 3.83
N ASN A 19 25.86 18.50 3.24
CA ASN A 19 27.05 19.16 3.78
C ASN A 19 27.46 18.71 5.21
N VAL A 20 27.34 17.42 5.52
CA VAL A 20 27.71 16.88 6.84
C VAL A 20 29.23 16.68 6.92
N GLY A 21 29.89 17.30 7.91
CA GLY A 21 31.35 17.31 8.06
C GLY A 21 31.93 16.19 8.93
N SER A 22 33.24 16.27 9.20
CA SER A 22 34.01 15.29 10.00
C SER A 22 33.82 15.51 11.51
N LEU A 23 33.92 14.44 12.30
CA LEU A 23 33.81 14.42 13.78
C LEU A 23 32.40 14.71 14.37
N GLN A 24 31.36 14.01 13.91
CA GLN A 24 29.98 14.42 14.25
C GLN A 24 29.06 13.24 14.56
N ASN A 25 28.34 13.34 15.68
CA ASN A 25 27.24 12.44 16.01
C ASN A 25 25.96 12.97 15.34
N LEU A 26 25.69 12.49 14.13
CA LEU A 26 24.47 12.84 13.39
C LEU A 26 23.35 11.86 13.71
N SER A 27 22.21 12.35 14.18
CA SER A 27 20.97 11.58 14.31
C SER A 27 19.93 12.11 13.32
N VAL A 28 19.36 11.22 12.50
CA VAL A 28 18.29 11.55 11.55
C VAL A 28 17.03 10.79 11.93
N MET A 29 15.92 11.50 12.03
CA MET A 29 14.65 10.99 12.54
C MET A 29 13.54 11.26 11.52
N LEU A 30 12.77 10.24 11.19
CA LEU A 30 11.54 10.38 10.40
C LEU A 30 10.36 10.61 11.35
N TYR A 31 9.74 11.76 11.23
CA TYR A 31 8.52 12.13 11.94
C TYR A 31 7.29 11.89 11.08
N ARG A 32 6.19 11.56 11.76
CA ARG A 32 4.84 11.62 11.23
C ARG A 32 3.95 12.35 12.23
N GLY A 33 3.52 13.56 11.89
CA GLY A 33 2.97 14.50 12.85
C GLY A 33 3.99 14.74 13.96
N HIS A 34 3.61 14.43 15.20
CA HIS A 34 4.48 14.58 16.38
C HIS A 34 5.18 13.27 16.80
N GLN A 35 4.99 12.19 16.05
CA GLN A 35 5.53 10.87 16.40
C GLN A 35 6.81 10.58 15.62
N ILE A 36 7.86 10.16 16.33
CA ILE A 36 9.06 9.57 15.71
C ILE A 36 8.72 8.15 15.24
N LEU A 37 8.82 7.91 13.94
CA LEU A 37 8.64 6.59 13.36
C LEU A 37 9.93 5.78 13.38
N HIS A 38 11.02 6.42 12.96
CA HIS A 38 12.33 5.81 12.87
C HIS A 38 13.41 6.82 13.19
N ALA A 39 14.53 6.34 13.74
CA ALA A 39 15.72 7.12 13.99
C ALA A 39 16.94 6.34 13.51
N LYS A 40 17.94 7.03 12.99
CA LYS A 40 19.24 6.46 12.66
C LYS A 40 20.33 7.43 13.11
N THR A 41 21.24 6.91 13.91
CA THR A 41 22.40 7.66 14.39
C THR A 41 23.66 7.17 13.70
N PHE A 42 24.53 8.11 13.37
CA PHE A 42 25.84 7.92 12.77
C PHE A 42 26.85 8.50 13.75
N SER A 43 27.77 7.66 14.21
CA SER A 43 28.84 8.03 15.14
C SER A 43 30.24 7.96 14.51
N ASP A 44 30.31 7.57 13.24
CA ASP A 44 31.57 7.44 12.53
C ASP A 44 32.08 8.81 12.11
N ASP A 45 33.40 8.99 12.11
CA ASP A 45 34.02 10.15 11.48
C ASP A 45 33.68 10.14 9.98
N LEU A 46 32.84 11.08 9.56
CA LEU A 46 32.37 11.18 8.17
C LEU A 46 33.46 11.69 7.21
N GLY A 47 34.68 11.87 7.70
CA GLY A 47 35.85 12.32 6.96
C GLY A 47 35.90 13.84 6.83
N ALA A 48 37.11 14.40 6.69
CA ALA A 48 37.40 15.83 6.73
C ALA A 48 36.58 16.72 5.75
N ARG A 49 35.98 16.13 4.71
CA ARG A 49 35.23 16.86 3.69
C ARG A 49 33.74 16.73 3.93
N PRO A 50 32.98 17.82 3.82
CA PRO A 50 31.53 17.74 3.89
C PRO A 50 30.93 16.86 2.79
N HIS A 51 30.00 15.99 3.17
CA HIS A 51 29.32 15.09 2.25
C HIS A 51 27.83 14.97 2.57
N ASP A 52 27.03 14.72 1.53
CA ASP A 52 25.60 14.46 1.71
C ASP A 52 25.38 13.08 2.34
N LYS A 53 24.44 13.02 3.28
CA LYS A 53 23.98 11.78 3.88
C LYS A 53 22.55 11.49 3.48
N LEU A 54 22.37 10.33 2.84
CA LEU A 54 21.08 9.79 2.47
C LEU A 54 20.67 8.73 3.49
N VAL A 55 19.49 8.91 4.08
CA VAL A 55 18.91 7.99 5.04
C VAL A 55 17.55 7.55 4.54
N THR A 56 17.41 6.25 4.29
CA THR A 56 16.14 5.68 3.80
C THR A 56 15.44 4.94 4.92
N PHE A 57 14.18 5.28 5.15
CA PHE A 57 13.28 4.62 6.09
C PHE A 57 12.11 3.98 5.36
N ASN A 58 11.60 2.87 5.88
CA ASN A 58 10.44 2.19 5.29
C ASN A 58 9.18 2.56 6.08
N MET A 59 8.17 3.06 5.39
CA MET A 59 6.87 3.42 5.98
C MET A 59 5.74 2.67 5.29
N THR A 60 4.93 1.95 6.06
CA THR A 60 3.71 1.33 5.54
C THR A 60 2.54 2.32 5.56
N ALA A 61 1.87 2.48 4.42
CA ALA A 61 0.72 3.35 4.31
C ALA A 61 -0.51 2.73 5.00
N ARG A 62 -1.06 3.43 5.99
CA ARG A 62 -2.29 3.01 6.69
C ARG A 62 -3.32 4.13 6.65
N ARG A 63 -4.61 3.80 6.48
CA ARG A 63 -5.69 4.78 6.32
C ARG A 63 -5.80 5.78 7.48
N TYR A 64 -5.58 5.36 8.71
CA TYR A 64 -5.65 6.27 9.87
C TYR A 64 -4.47 7.25 9.96
N HIS A 65 -3.45 7.10 9.11
CA HIS A 65 -2.36 8.06 8.97
C HIS A 65 -2.62 9.12 7.88
N GLN A 66 -3.76 9.03 7.18
CA GLN A 66 -4.13 9.98 6.15
C GLN A 66 -4.22 11.41 6.72
N GLY A 67 -3.62 12.37 6.02
CA GLY A 67 -3.59 13.77 6.44
C GLY A 67 -2.53 14.11 7.49
N GLN A 68 -1.76 13.13 7.98
CA GLN A 68 -0.57 13.41 8.79
C GLN A 68 0.60 13.80 7.88
N ASN A 69 1.35 14.81 8.28
CA ASN A 69 2.54 15.22 7.56
C ASN A 69 3.74 14.36 7.97
N ILE A 70 4.62 14.08 7.02
CA ILE A 70 5.94 13.52 7.28
C ILE A 70 7.00 14.61 7.20
N SER A 71 8.00 14.54 8.06
CA SER A 71 9.18 15.41 8.04
C SER A 71 10.41 14.63 8.50
N CYS A 72 11.59 15.02 8.02
CA CYS A 72 12.85 14.53 8.53
C CYS A 72 13.43 15.57 9.48
N HIS A 73 13.88 15.15 10.65
CA HIS A 73 14.60 15.98 11.61
C HIS A 73 16.03 15.45 11.72
N ALA A 74 17.00 16.34 11.62
CA ALA A 74 18.41 16.03 11.76
C ALA A 74 18.96 16.77 12.98
N VAL A 75 19.64 16.05 13.86
CA VAL A 75 20.31 16.58 15.04
C VAL A 75 21.77 16.22 14.94
N LEU A 76 22.63 17.22 15.05
CA LEU A 76 24.06 17.09 14.94
C LEU A 76 24.71 17.53 16.26
N ASP A 77 25.35 16.59 16.95
CA ASP A 77 26.09 16.86 18.18
C ASP A 77 27.60 16.87 17.87
N LEU A 78 28.23 18.02 18.07
CA LEU A 78 29.63 18.32 17.79
C LEU A 78 30.38 18.54 19.09
N ASP A 79 31.53 17.90 19.25
CA ASP A 79 32.49 18.22 20.30
C ASP A 79 33.65 19.02 19.70
N LEU A 80 33.67 20.32 20.01
CA LEU A 80 34.69 21.27 19.56
C LEU A 80 35.66 21.53 20.70
N ASN A 81 36.68 20.67 20.84
CA ASN A 81 37.74 20.80 21.86
C ASN A 81 37.19 20.95 23.29
N GLY A 82 36.16 20.18 23.66
CA GLY A 82 35.52 20.24 24.97
C GLY A 82 34.31 21.16 25.06
N HIS A 83 33.97 21.86 23.98
CA HIS A 83 32.72 22.61 23.85
C HIS A 83 31.71 21.85 23.00
N ARG A 84 30.58 21.50 23.60
CA ARG A 84 29.49 20.81 22.90
C ARG A 84 28.60 21.78 22.15
N LEU A 85 28.40 21.56 20.85
CA LEU A 85 27.50 22.32 19.99
C LEU A 85 26.46 21.37 19.38
N VAL A 86 25.18 21.67 19.60
CA VAL A 86 24.06 20.91 19.01
C VAL A 86 23.38 21.76 17.95
N VAL A 87 23.33 21.25 16.72
CA VAL A 87 22.63 21.88 15.59
C VAL A 87 21.44 21.00 15.23
N GLU A 88 20.26 21.61 15.13
CA GLU A 88 19.03 20.92 14.77
C GLU A 88 18.44 21.54 13.51
N GLU A 89 18.09 20.69 12.55
CA GLU A 89 17.51 21.10 11.27
C GLU A 89 16.32 20.21 10.92
N SER A 90 15.33 20.78 10.23
CA SER A 90 14.08 20.10 9.90
C SER A 90 13.72 20.30 8.44
N SER A 91 13.34 19.22 7.77
CA SER A 91 12.81 19.30 6.42
C SER A 91 11.41 19.94 6.42
N PRO A 92 10.96 20.46 5.27
CA PRO A 92 9.55 20.80 5.09
C PRO A 92 8.65 19.60 5.36
N SER A 93 7.49 19.88 5.97
CA SER A 93 6.45 18.90 6.21
C SER A 93 5.68 18.58 4.93
N THR A 94 5.56 17.30 4.58
CA THR A 94 4.86 16.84 3.38
C THR A 94 3.67 15.96 3.76
N SER A 95 2.47 16.30 3.28
CA SER A 95 1.29 15.45 3.46
C SER A 95 1.26 14.32 2.42
N PHE A 96 0.54 13.24 2.72
CA PHE A 96 0.26 12.15 1.78
C PHE A 96 -1.19 11.69 1.90
N ARG A 97 -1.70 11.10 0.82
CA ARG A 97 -3.04 10.53 0.75
C ARG A 97 -2.94 9.01 0.68
N VAL A 98 -3.89 8.34 1.32
CA VAL A 98 -3.94 6.88 1.34
C VAL A 98 -5.23 6.41 0.70
N TYR A 99 -5.15 5.64 -0.37
CA TYR A 99 -6.31 5.07 -1.03
C TYR A 99 -6.53 3.60 -0.61
N ALA A 100 -7.78 3.17 -0.70
CA ALA A 100 -8.21 1.84 -0.29
C ALA A 100 -7.58 0.74 -1.14
N ASN A 101 -7.11 -0.33 -0.50
CA ASN A 101 -6.82 -1.57 -1.21
C ASN A 101 -8.11 -2.38 -1.37
N SER A 102 -8.68 -2.40 -2.57
CA SER A 102 -9.97 -3.04 -2.88
C SER A 102 -9.86 -4.52 -3.29
N GLN A 103 -8.70 -5.15 -3.12
CA GLN A 103 -8.47 -6.56 -3.52
C GLN A 103 -9.54 -7.52 -2.97
N ALA A 104 -9.89 -7.43 -1.69
CA ALA A 104 -10.93 -8.27 -1.09
C ALA A 104 -12.31 -8.06 -1.73
N GLN A 105 -12.66 -6.81 -2.07
CA GLN A 105 -13.93 -6.49 -2.72
C GLN A 105 -13.97 -6.98 -4.18
N ILE A 106 -12.86 -6.82 -4.92
CA ILE A 106 -12.74 -7.30 -6.30
C ILE A 106 -12.89 -8.83 -6.35
N VAL A 107 -12.24 -9.55 -5.44
CA VAL A 107 -12.32 -11.02 -5.35
C VAL A 107 -13.73 -11.48 -4.96
N ALA A 108 -14.38 -10.79 -4.03
CA ALA A 108 -15.75 -11.11 -3.66
C ALA A 108 -16.71 -10.91 -4.85
N LEU A 109 -16.62 -9.77 -5.54
CA LEU A 109 -17.45 -9.46 -6.71
C LEU A 109 -17.22 -10.45 -7.85
N SER A 110 -15.97 -10.78 -8.17
CA SER A 110 -15.67 -11.75 -9.23
C SER A 110 -16.19 -13.15 -8.89
N SER A 111 -16.08 -13.55 -7.62
CA SER A 111 -16.61 -14.84 -7.13
C SER A 111 -18.14 -14.90 -7.23
N ILE A 112 -18.85 -13.81 -6.86
CA ILE A 112 -20.32 -13.73 -6.98
C ILE A 112 -20.75 -13.82 -8.44
N VAL A 113 -20.11 -13.06 -9.34
CA VAL A 113 -20.43 -13.09 -10.77
C VAL A 113 -20.23 -14.47 -11.35
N ALA A 114 -19.14 -15.16 -11.00
CA ALA A 114 -18.89 -16.53 -11.42
C ALA A 114 -20.01 -17.48 -10.95
N LEU A 115 -20.39 -17.41 -9.67
CA LEU A 115 -21.49 -18.22 -9.13
C LEU A 115 -22.81 -18.00 -9.86
N VAL A 116 -23.16 -16.75 -10.14
CA VAL A 116 -24.39 -16.41 -10.89
C VAL A 116 -24.35 -17.03 -12.29
N ILE A 117 -23.23 -16.91 -13.00
CA ILE A 117 -23.07 -17.51 -14.33
C ILE A 117 -23.22 -19.04 -14.28
N PHE A 118 -22.64 -19.70 -13.26
CA PHE A 118 -22.79 -21.14 -13.07
C PHE A 118 -24.24 -21.55 -12.79
N LEU A 119 -24.96 -20.81 -11.94
CA LEU A 119 -26.37 -21.09 -11.61
C LEU A 119 -27.28 -20.90 -12.83
N VAL A 120 -27.09 -19.81 -13.59
CA VAL A 120 -27.86 -19.55 -14.81
C VAL A 120 -27.55 -20.60 -15.89
N GLY A 121 -26.27 -20.92 -16.09
CA GLY A 121 -25.85 -21.90 -17.09
C GLY A 121 -26.36 -23.31 -16.80
N THR A 122 -26.29 -23.75 -15.54
CA THR A 122 -26.83 -25.05 -15.12
C THR A 122 -28.36 -25.08 -15.18
N GLY A 123 -29.04 -24.01 -14.73
CA GLY A 123 -30.49 -23.87 -14.83
C GLY A 123 -31.00 -23.94 -16.27
N ALA A 124 -30.35 -23.24 -17.20
CA ALA A 124 -30.69 -23.27 -18.63
C ALA A 124 -30.56 -24.69 -19.21
N ARG A 125 -29.52 -25.43 -18.81
CA ARG A 125 -29.38 -26.84 -19.23
C ARG A 125 -30.50 -27.69 -18.69
N VAL A 126 -30.80 -27.63 -17.39
CA VAL A 126 -31.87 -28.44 -16.76
C VAL A 126 -33.22 -28.16 -17.41
N LEU A 127 -33.56 -26.89 -17.63
CA LEU A 127 -34.78 -26.49 -18.35
C LEU A 127 -34.80 -27.08 -19.76
N GLY A 128 -33.68 -27.01 -20.50
CA GLY A 128 -33.56 -27.64 -21.80
C GLY A 128 -33.82 -29.15 -21.78
N TRP A 129 -33.25 -29.87 -20.80
CA TRP A 129 -33.49 -31.31 -20.61
C TRP A 129 -34.96 -31.62 -20.30
N GLN A 130 -35.60 -30.84 -19.43
CA GLN A 130 -37.02 -30.97 -19.08
C GLN A 130 -37.94 -30.75 -20.29
N LEU A 131 -37.70 -29.67 -21.05
CA LEU A 131 -38.45 -29.37 -22.27
C LEU A 131 -38.30 -30.48 -23.32
N GLN A 132 -37.09 -31.00 -23.50
CA GLN A 132 -36.86 -32.12 -24.41
C GLN A 132 -37.58 -33.39 -23.96
N ALA A 133 -37.59 -33.68 -22.65
CA ALA A 133 -38.33 -34.81 -22.10
C ALA A 133 -39.83 -34.67 -22.33
N GLN A 134 -40.40 -33.48 -22.07
CA GLN A 134 -41.82 -33.20 -22.26
C GLN A 134 -42.25 -33.33 -23.73
N GLN A 135 -41.43 -32.82 -24.66
CA GLN A 135 -41.65 -32.97 -26.10
C GLN A 135 -41.57 -34.42 -26.59
N ARG A 136 -40.72 -35.27 -25.97
CA ARG A 136 -40.62 -36.69 -26.33
C ARG A 136 -41.91 -37.44 -26.01
N GLU A 137 -42.52 -37.18 -24.86
CA GLU A 137 -43.78 -37.82 -24.47
C GLU A 137 -44.94 -37.37 -25.36
N GLU A 138 -45.05 -36.07 -25.69
CA GLU A 138 -46.05 -35.60 -26.64
C GLU A 138 -45.91 -36.21 -28.04
N ARG A 139 -44.68 -36.44 -28.51
CA ARG A 139 -44.47 -37.09 -29.81
C ARG A 139 -44.96 -38.54 -29.80
N LYS A 140 -44.75 -39.28 -28.69
CA LYS A 140 -45.24 -40.66 -28.55
C LYS A 140 -46.76 -40.73 -28.58
N THR A 141 -47.45 -39.84 -27.84
CA THR A 141 -48.92 -39.80 -27.82
C THR A 141 -49.50 -39.44 -29.19
N ARG A 142 -48.89 -38.49 -29.92
CA ARG A 142 -49.30 -38.16 -31.29
C ARG A 142 -49.03 -39.29 -32.30
N SER A 143 -47.95 -40.06 -32.15
CA SER A 143 -47.70 -41.22 -33.04
C SER A 143 -48.66 -42.38 -32.79
N LEU A 144 -49.04 -42.62 -31.53
CA LEU A 144 -50.04 -43.63 -31.16
C LEU A 144 -51.41 -43.25 -31.74
N ALA A 145 -51.84 -41.99 -31.60
CA ALA A 145 -53.10 -41.50 -32.14
C ALA A 145 -53.18 -41.45 -33.68
N ARG A 146 -52.09 -41.71 -34.41
CA ARG A 146 -52.04 -41.69 -35.88
C ARG A 146 -51.90 -43.09 -36.50
N GLY A 147 -51.62 -44.11 -35.69
CA GLY A 147 -51.46 -45.51 -36.12
C GLY A 147 -52.71 -46.38 -35.95
N GLU A 148 -53.80 -45.79 -35.47
CA GLU A 148 -55.13 -46.40 -35.24
C GLU A 148 -56.14 -45.80 -36.22
#